data_AF-A0A2A4ADI1-F1
#
_entry.id   AF-A0A2A4ADI1-F1
#
_cell.length_a   1.000
_cell.length_b   1.000
_cell.length_c   1.000
_cell.angle_alpha   90.00
_cell.angle_beta   90.00
_cell.angle_gamma   90.00
#
_symmetry.space_group_name_H-M   'P 1'
#
loop_
_entity.id
_entity.type
_entity.pdbx_description
1 polymer ?
#
loop_
_entity_poly.entity_id
_entity_poly.type
_entity_poly.pdbx_seq_one_letter_code
_entity_poly.pdbx_strand_id
1 'polypeptide(L)'
;MKPRTRMHSPMMADKLPAHYLASTWVAQDDNGLQAYTLGMPMLGHPELQIRDFQGSPDELYSMLANIADYAQQGATLKDGDTMAFAEGEPPIRITAEPWIVDADVPALRIHF
;
A
#
# COMPACT_ATOMS: atom_id res chain seq x y z
N MET A 1 -24.20 -0.33 -24.41
CA MET A 1 -23.05 0.22 -23.63
C MET A 1 -21.84 -0.64 -23.94
N LYS A 2 -20.75 -0.09 -24.47
CA LYS A 2 -19.51 -0.85 -24.71
C LYS A 2 -18.80 -1.08 -23.36
N PRO A 3 -18.33 -2.29 -23.03
CA PRO A 3 -17.53 -2.49 -21.83
C PRO A 3 -16.23 -1.70 -21.96
N ARG A 4 -15.90 -0.91 -20.93
CA ARG A 4 -14.58 -0.30 -20.79
C ARG A 4 -13.57 -1.42 -20.53
N THR A 5 -12.85 -1.83 -21.57
CA THR A 5 -11.67 -2.69 -21.41
C THR A 5 -10.71 -1.97 -20.47
N ARG A 6 -10.50 -2.49 -19.26
CA ARG A 6 -9.35 -2.07 -18.44
C ARG A 6 -8.10 -2.40 -19.26
N MET A 7 -7.32 -1.39 -19.60
CA MET A 7 -5.96 -1.61 -20.14
C MET A 7 -5.06 -2.09 -18.99
N HIS A 8 -5.30 -3.29 -18.47
CA HIS A 8 -4.21 -4.01 -17.81
C HIS A 8 -3.35 -4.56 -18.93
N SER A 9 -2.29 -3.84 -19.27
CA SER A 9 -1.24 -4.38 -20.13
C SER A 9 -0.29 -5.15 -19.23
N PRO A 10 -0.28 -6.49 -19.24
CA PRO A 10 0.64 -7.28 -18.42
C PRO A 10 2.12 -7.13 -18.82
N MET A 11 2.40 -6.39 -19.90
CA MET A 11 3.71 -6.36 -20.54
C MET A 11 4.68 -5.28 -20.00
N MET A 12 4.22 -4.33 -19.18
CA MET A 12 5.09 -3.28 -18.61
C MET A 12 5.78 -3.71 -17.30
N ALA A 13 5.14 -4.56 -16.51
CA ALA A 13 5.66 -5.02 -15.22
C ALA A 13 6.93 -5.89 -15.35
N ASP A 14 7.04 -6.68 -16.43
CA ASP A 14 8.14 -7.64 -16.63
C ASP A 14 9.50 -7.01 -16.99
N LYS A 15 9.58 -5.70 -17.25
CA LYS A 15 10.80 -5.06 -17.75
C LYS A 15 11.39 -3.98 -16.85
N LEU A 16 10.65 -3.52 -15.84
CA LEU A 16 11.09 -2.47 -14.92
C LEU A 16 11.09 -3.03 -13.50
N PRO A 17 12.15 -2.78 -12.69
CA PRO A 17 12.12 -3.06 -11.26
C PRO A 17 10.84 -2.54 -10.60
N ALA A 18 10.24 -3.33 -9.71
CA ALA A 18 8.96 -3.01 -9.07
C ALA A 18 8.96 -1.65 -8.36
N HIS A 19 10.08 -1.24 -7.76
CA HIS A 19 10.25 0.05 -7.11
C HIS A 19 10.17 1.27 -8.06
N TYR A 20 10.26 1.08 -9.38
CA TYR A 20 9.98 2.15 -10.35
C TYR A 20 8.49 2.26 -10.70
N LEU A 21 7.72 1.21 -10.42
CA LEU A 21 6.32 1.10 -10.78
C LEU A 21 5.40 1.47 -9.62
N ALA A 22 5.87 1.33 -8.38
CA ALA A 22 5.16 1.81 -7.21
C ALA A 22 6.12 2.47 -6.21
N SER A 23 5.70 3.60 -5.67
CA SER A 23 6.46 4.41 -4.71
C SER A 23 5.65 4.69 -3.45
N THR A 24 6.35 4.84 -2.33
CA THR A 24 5.78 5.25 -1.04
C THR A 24 5.87 6.76 -0.88
N TRP A 25 4.79 7.38 -0.41
CA TRP A 25 4.70 8.81 -0.14
C TRP A 25 4.31 9.03 1.33
N VAL A 26 4.81 10.13 1.91
CA VAL A 26 4.38 10.61 3.23
C VAL A 26 3.74 11.99 3.06
N ALA A 27 2.63 12.19 3.76
CA ALA A 27 1.90 13.44 3.82
C ALA A 27 1.50 13.73 5.28
N GLN A 28 1.06 14.95 5.55
CA GLN A 28 0.55 15.35 6.85
C GLN A 28 -0.80 16.05 6.66
N ASP A 29 -1.75 15.77 7.55
CA ASP A 29 -2.99 16.53 7.69
C ASP A 29 -3.24 16.91 9.16
N ASP A 30 -4.45 17.40 9.46
CA ASP A 30 -4.86 17.82 10.81
C ASP A 30 -4.89 16.67 11.84
N ASN A 31 -4.93 15.40 11.39
CA ASN A 31 -5.01 14.23 12.25
C ASN A 31 -3.65 13.56 12.48
N GLY A 32 -2.63 13.89 11.68
CA GLY A 32 -1.26 13.42 11.87
C GLY A 32 -0.55 13.10 10.57
N LEU A 33 0.47 12.24 10.67
CA LEU A 33 1.19 11.75 9.50
C LEU A 33 0.42 10.62 8.82
N GLN A 34 0.47 10.62 7.49
CA GLN A 34 -0.13 9.61 6.65
C GLN A 34 0.89 9.14 5.63
N ALA A 35 0.83 7.87 5.28
CA ALA A 35 1.64 7.32 4.20
C ALA A 35 0.78 6.48 3.28
N TYR A 36 1.11 6.50 2.00
CA TYR A 36 0.40 5.72 1.01
C TYR A 36 1.33 5.34 -0.14
N THR A 37 1.03 4.21 -0.77
CA THR A 37 1.66 3.85 -2.04
C THR A 37 0.92 4.52 -3.19
N LEU A 38 1.65 4.71 -4.30
CA LEU A 38 1.11 5.05 -5.60
C LEU A 38 1.74 4.11 -6.62
N GLY A 39 0.90 3.32 -7.31
CA GLY A 39 1.29 2.44 -8.40
C GLY A 39 1.17 0.94 -8.11
N MET A 40 0.81 0.51 -6.90
CA MET A 40 0.65 -0.91 -6.56
C MET A 40 -0.37 -1.66 -7.45
N PRO A 41 -1.47 -1.03 -7.93
CA PRO A 41 -2.39 -1.66 -8.89
C PRO A 41 -1.73 -2.07 -10.21
N MET A 42 -0.66 -1.38 -10.64
CA MET A 42 0.09 -1.79 -11.84
C MET A 42 0.81 -3.14 -11.65
N LEU A 43 1.08 -3.49 -10.40
CA LEU A 43 1.72 -4.75 -9.97
C LEU A 43 0.68 -5.80 -9.56
N GLY A 44 -0.62 -5.50 -9.65
CA GLY A 44 -1.71 -6.43 -9.31
C GLY A 44 -2.12 -6.43 -7.83
N HIS A 45 -1.69 -5.43 -7.07
CA HIS A 45 -2.03 -5.28 -5.64
C HIS A 45 -2.91 -4.04 -5.40
N PRO A 46 -3.76 -4.00 -4.36
CA PRO A 46 -4.36 -2.74 -3.90
C PRO A 46 -3.28 -1.72 -3.51
N GLU A 47 -3.63 -0.43 -3.48
CA GLU A 47 -2.75 0.53 -2.80
C GLU A 47 -2.67 0.19 -1.30
N LEU A 48 -1.58 0.58 -0.65
CA LEU A 48 -1.39 0.44 0.78
C LEU A 48 -1.41 1.82 1.42
N GLN A 49 -1.95 1.93 2.64
CA GLN A 49 -1.95 3.19 3.37
C GLN A 49 -1.91 3.03 4.89
N ILE A 50 -1.39 4.08 5.54
CA ILE A 50 -1.34 4.27 6.98
C ILE A 50 -1.87 5.68 7.25
N ARG A 51 -2.68 5.84 8.27
CA ARG A 51 -3.30 7.12 8.65
C ARG A 51 -3.09 7.41 10.13
N ASP A 52 -3.26 8.69 10.48
CA ASP A 52 -3.32 9.17 11.87
C ASP A 52 -2.07 8.82 12.70
N PHE A 53 -0.91 8.65 12.06
CA PHE A 53 0.31 8.17 12.70
C PHE A 53 0.97 9.26 13.56
N GLN A 54 1.28 8.90 14.81
CA GLN A 54 1.82 9.80 15.84
C GLN A 54 3.29 9.49 16.15
N GLY A 55 4.14 9.47 15.12
CA GLY A 55 5.57 9.18 15.24
C GLY A 55 6.40 10.04 14.28
N SER A 56 7.58 9.55 13.88
CA SER A 56 8.44 10.27 12.94
C SER A 56 8.10 9.97 11.47
N PRO A 57 8.30 10.92 10.54
CA PRO A 57 8.12 10.67 9.11
C PRO A 57 8.99 9.53 8.56
N ASP A 58 10.24 9.40 9.05
CA ASP A 58 11.18 8.36 8.59
C ASP A 58 10.74 6.97 9.02
N GLU A 59 10.23 6.84 10.25
CA GLU A 59 9.63 5.60 10.76
C GLU A 59 8.41 5.22 9.93
N LEU A 60 7.50 6.16 9.72
CA LEU A 60 6.30 5.94 8.92
C LEU A 60 6.62 5.53 7.47
N TYR A 61 7.56 6.23 6.83
CA TYR A 61 8.00 5.91 5.48
C TYR A 61 8.57 4.49 5.42
N SER A 62 9.51 4.17 6.32
CA SER A 62 10.18 2.87 6.34
C SER A 62 9.19 1.74 6.57
N MET A 63 8.24 1.95 7.47
CA MET A 63 7.18 0.99 7.80
C MET A 63 6.32 0.65 6.58
N LEU A 64 5.79 1.65 5.86
CA LEU A 64 4.99 1.38 4.68
C LEU A 64 5.82 0.85 3.51
N ALA A 65 7.03 1.37 3.32
CA ALA A 65 7.94 0.91 2.26
C ALA A 65 8.31 -0.57 2.43
N ASN A 66 8.56 -1.03 3.65
CA ASN A 66 8.85 -2.44 3.93
C ASN A 66 7.66 -3.35 3.62
N ILE A 67 6.43 -2.93 3.94
CA ILE A 67 5.22 -3.70 3.63
C ILE A 67 4.95 -3.71 2.11
N ALA A 68 5.17 -2.58 1.44
CA ALA A 68 5.06 -2.49 -0.01
C ALA A 68 6.07 -3.41 -0.70
N ASP A 69 7.33 -3.39 -0.28
CA ASP A 69 8.38 -4.29 -0.79
C ASP A 69 8.02 -5.77 -0.55
N TYR A 70 7.50 -6.11 0.64
CA TYR A 70 7.01 -7.47 0.92
C TYR A 70 5.92 -7.92 -0.06
N ALA A 71 4.95 -7.04 -0.37
CA ALA A 71 3.92 -7.32 -1.37
C ALA A 71 4.52 -7.44 -2.79
N GLN A 72 5.45 -6.56 -3.16
CA GLN A 72 6.15 -6.58 -4.45
C GLN A 72 6.97 -7.86 -4.68
N GLN A 73 7.45 -8.49 -3.60
CA GLN A 73 8.13 -9.79 -3.64
C GLN A 73 7.17 -10.99 -3.81
N GLY A 74 5.87 -10.73 -3.97
CA GLY A 74 4.85 -11.73 -4.30
C GLY A 74 3.91 -12.07 -3.14
N ALA A 75 4.06 -11.43 -1.97
CA ALA A 75 3.10 -11.62 -0.90
C ALA A 75 1.74 -11.01 -1.28
N THR A 76 0.67 -11.75 -1.01
CA THR A 76 -0.69 -11.23 -1.21
C THR A 76 -1.26 -10.77 0.12
N LEU A 77 -1.59 -9.48 0.21
CA LEU A 77 -2.26 -8.88 1.36
C LEU A 77 -3.75 -8.70 1.05
N LYS A 78 -4.59 -8.92 2.06
CA LYS A 78 -6.06 -8.90 1.93
C LYS A 78 -6.72 -8.28 3.17
N ASP A 79 -7.99 -7.91 2.98
CA ASP A 79 -8.85 -7.50 4.08
C ASP A 79 -8.95 -8.60 5.15
N GLY A 80 -8.79 -8.21 6.41
CA GLY A 80 -8.84 -9.11 7.56
C GLY A 80 -7.51 -9.82 7.87
N ASP A 81 -6.47 -9.66 7.04
CA ASP A 81 -5.16 -10.22 7.32
C ASP A 81 -4.55 -9.61 8.60
N THR A 82 -3.70 -10.39 9.24
CA THR A 82 -2.84 -9.96 10.34
C THR A 82 -1.39 -10.34 10.04
N MET A 83 -0.45 -9.46 10.33
CA MET A 83 0.99 -9.74 10.18
C MET A 83 1.76 -9.15 11.37
N ALA A 84 3.02 -9.50 11.53
CA ALA A 84 3.93 -8.88 12.49
C ALA A 84 5.28 -8.63 11.79
N PHE A 85 6.00 -7.60 12.18
CA PHE A 85 7.33 -7.32 11.61
C PHE A 85 8.38 -8.34 12.08
N ALA A 86 8.24 -8.84 13.30
CA ALA A 86 9.10 -9.87 13.87
C ALA A 86 8.34 -10.86 14.77
N GLU A 87 8.97 -12.00 15.04
CA GLU A 87 8.45 -12.97 16.01
C GLU A 87 8.36 -12.34 17.40
N GLY A 88 7.19 -12.47 18.04
CA GLY A 88 6.94 -11.91 19.37
C GLY A 88 6.48 -10.44 19.39
N GLU A 89 6.44 -9.76 18.24
CA GLU A 89 5.84 -8.42 18.15
C GLU A 89 4.31 -8.47 18.02
N PRO A 90 3.60 -7.42 18.48
CA PRO A 90 2.16 -7.32 18.30
C PRO A 90 1.75 -7.41 16.83
N PRO A 91 0.69 -8.17 16.50
CA PRO A 91 0.22 -8.24 15.13
C PRO A 91 -0.46 -6.92 14.73
N ILE A 92 -0.10 -6.43 13.55
CA ILE A 92 -0.80 -5.35 12.87
C ILE A 92 -1.96 -5.92 12.08
N ARG A 93 -3.05 -5.15 11.98
CA ARG A 93 -4.28 -5.56 11.27
C ARG A 93 -4.34 -4.87 9.92
N ILE A 94 -4.96 -5.54 8.96
CA ILE A 94 -5.19 -5.00 7.62
C ILE A 94 -6.69 -4.95 7.34
N THR A 95 -7.17 -3.82 6.84
CA THR A 95 -8.56 -3.67 6.39
C THR A 95 -8.64 -3.05 5.01
N ALA A 96 -9.59 -3.48 4.18
CA ALA A 96 -9.90 -2.78 2.94
C ALA A 96 -10.64 -1.46 3.23
N GLU A 97 -10.17 -0.38 2.63
CA GLU A 97 -10.85 0.91 2.63
C GLU A 97 -10.57 1.69 1.34
N PRO A 98 -11.36 2.75 1.02
CA PRO A 98 -11.03 3.64 -0.08
C PRO A 98 -9.63 4.27 0.08
N TRP A 99 -8.93 4.40 -1.04
CA TRP A 99 -7.61 5.03 -1.04
C TRP A 99 -7.69 6.50 -0.62
N ILE A 100 -6.69 6.97 0.11
CA ILE A 100 -6.65 8.34 0.63
C ILE A 100 -6.65 9.42 -0.46
N VAL A 101 -6.03 9.14 -1.61
CA VAL A 101 -5.91 10.12 -2.70
C VAL A 101 -7.12 10.10 -3.62
N ASP A 102 -7.71 8.93 -3.88
CA ASP A 102 -8.87 8.76 -4.74
C ASP A 102 -9.76 7.62 -4.20
N ALA A 103 -10.96 7.98 -3.74
CA ALA A 103 -11.88 7.04 -3.09
C ALA A 103 -12.40 5.93 -4.02
N ASP A 104 -12.25 6.08 -5.35
CA ASP A 104 -12.63 5.04 -6.32
C ASP A 104 -11.54 3.96 -6.49
N VAL A 105 -10.36 4.17 -5.91
CA VAL A 105 -9.24 3.22 -5.93
C VAL A 105 -9.25 2.38 -4.65
N PRO A 106 -9.19 1.04 -4.73
CA PRO A 106 -9.13 0.20 -3.55
C PRO A 106 -7.75 0.30 -2.86
N ALA A 107 -7.77 0.42 -1.54
CA ALA A 107 -6.58 0.35 -0.71
C ALA A 107 -6.75 -0.62 0.46
N LEU A 108 -5.61 -1.03 1.02
CA LEU A 108 -5.52 -1.72 2.29
C LEU A 108 -4.93 -0.75 3.32
N ARG A 109 -5.66 -0.49 4.40
CA ARG A 109 -5.16 0.24 5.57
C ARG A 109 -4.44 -0.72 6.49
N ILE A 110 -3.24 -0.32 6.87
CA ILE A 110 -2.43 -0.99 7.89
C ILE A 110 -2.66 -0.27 9.23
N HIS A 111 -2.99 -1.02 10.26
CA HIS A 111 -3.29 -0.51 11.60
C HIS A 111 -2.17 -0.88 12.59
N PHE A 112 -1.64 0.12 13.28
CA PHE A 112 -0.63 0.01 14.33
C PHE A 112 -1.22 0.32 15.71
#